data_AF-A0A7D6ZKL1-F1
#
_entry.id   AF-A0A7D6ZKL1-F1
#
_cell.length_a   1.000
_cell.length_b   1.000
_cell.length_c   1.000
_cell.angle_alpha   90.00
_cell.angle_beta   90.00
_cell.angle_gamma   90.00
#
_symmetry.space_group_name_H-M   'P 1'
#
loop_
_entity.id
_entity.type
_entity.pdbx_description
1 polymer ?
#
loop_
_entity_poly.entity_id
_entity_poly.type
_entity_poly.pdbx_seq_one_letter_code
_entity_poly.pdbx_strand_id
1 'polypeptide(L)'
;MTAEWDAFIEALATCLADLPSRATLIITASGNRYVQFQQFDIKLSAELTGNYYLAQPISDSAAQRLRDLGWTAPALHREIENWRRTLTWPLPPDALPDLARSAALGLHEALGIDTPGELSAKGWTDHRRPLSLGALSTVTHRDPARHTLN
;
A
#
# COMPACT_ATOMS: atom_id res chain seq x y z
N MET A 1 -2.50 -11.77 -10.98
CA MET A 1 -1.28 -11.05 -10.54
C MET A 1 -0.06 -11.72 -11.15
N THR A 2 1.02 -10.96 -11.32
CA THR A 2 2.31 -11.48 -11.82
C THR A 2 3.18 -11.91 -10.65
N ALA A 3 4.23 -12.70 -10.93
CA ALA A 3 5.18 -13.14 -9.90
C ALA A 3 5.87 -11.97 -9.16
N GLU A 4 6.04 -10.82 -9.83
CA GLU A 4 6.61 -9.62 -9.19
C GLU A 4 5.66 -9.03 -8.15
N TRP A 5 4.36 -8.97 -8.45
CA TRP A 5 3.35 -8.52 -7.51
C TRP A 5 3.15 -9.53 -6.36
N ASP A 6 3.28 -10.83 -6.62
CA ASP A 6 3.23 -11.85 -5.56
C ASP A 6 4.40 -11.68 -4.58
N ALA A 7 5.62 -11.47 -5.08
CA ALA A 7 6.78 -11.16 -4.25
C ALA A 7 6.60 -9.86 -3.45
N PHE A 8 5.95 -8.84 -4.05
CA PHE A 8 5.62 -7.61 -3.33
C PHE A 8 4.64 -7.86 -2.19
N ILE A 9 3.61 -8.68 -2.39
CA ILE A 9 2.65 -9.04 -1.32
C ILE A 9 3.38 -9.70 -0.15
N GLU A 10 4.22 -10.69 -0.42
CA GLU A 10 4.94 -11.43 0.62
C GLU A 10 5.87 -10.50 1.42
N ALA A 11 6.61 -9.65 0.71
CA ALA A 11 7.50 -8.65 1.33
C ALA A 11 6.71 -7.63 2.17
N LEU A 12 5.55 -7.18 1.67
CA LEU A 12 4.68 -6.25 2.39
C LEU A 12 4.05 -6.90 3.62
N ALA A 13 3.53 -8.12 3.51
CA ALA A 13 2.94 -8.84 4.64
C ALA A 13 3.96 -9.03 5.78
N THR A 14 5.19 -9.42 5.43
CA THR A 14 6.31 -9.54 6.37
C THR A 14 6.62 -8.18 7.01
N CYS A 15 6.74 -7.13 6.21
CA CYS A 15 7.01 -5.77 6.70
C CYS A 15 5.93 -5.28 7.67
N LEU A 16 4.64 -5.55 7.37
CA LEU A 16 3.52 -5.18 8.24
C LEU A 16 3.54 -5.93 9.58
N ALA A 17 3.95 -7.20 9.58
CA ALA A 17 4.08 -8.00 10.80
C ALA A 17 5.19 -7.47 11.72
N ASP A 18 6.25 -6.91 11.14
CA ASP A 18 7.40 -6.38 11.86
C ASP A 18 7.28 -4.89 12.21
N LEU A 19 6.15 -4.23 11.87
CA LEU A 19 5.97 -2.82 12.18
C LEU A 19 5.95 -2.59 13.69
N PRO A 20 6.86 -1.75 14.24
CA PRO A 20 6.79 -1.39 15.64
C PRO A 20 5.54 -0.54 15.90
N SER A 21 5.10 -0.47 17.16
CA SER A 21 4.02 0.44 17.53
C SER A 21 4.35 1.88 17.13
N ARG A 22 3.34 2.62 16.67
CA ARG A 22 3.44 4.02 16.23
C ARG A 22 4.40 4.20 15.04
N ALA A 23 4.45 3.17 14.18
CA ALA A 23 5.11 3.23 12.89
C ALA A 23 4.16 3.73 11.82
N THR A 24 4.69 4.53 10.90
CA THR A 24 4.08 4.85 9.61
C THR A 24 4.94 4.25 8.51
N LEU A 25 4.31 3.54 7.58
CA LEU A 25 4.88 3.06 6.33
C LEU A 25 4.09 3.70 5.19
N ILE A 26 4.76 4.33 4.24
CA ILE A 26 4.13 4.84 3.02
C ILE A 26 4.83 4.24 1.80
N ILE A 27 4.04 3.82 0.83
CA ILE A 27 4.48 3.28 -0.44
C ILE A 27 3.88 4.17 -1.53
N THR A 28 4.74 4.84 -2.29
CA THR A 28 4.34 5.89 -3.25
C THR A 28 4.78 5.56 -4.66
N ALA A 29 3.99 5.97 -5.64
CA ALA A 29 4.39 6.13 -7.04
C ALA A 29 4.20 7.60 -7.47
N SER A 30 4.57 7.91 -8.71
CA SER A 30 4.29 9.21 -9.34
C SER A 30 2.80 9.53 -9.36
N GLY A 31 2.44 10.82 -9.41
CA GLY A 31 1.05 11.25 -9.57
C GLY A 31 0.18 11.10 -8.32
N ASN A 32 0.74 11.27 -7.13
CA ASN A 32 0.06 11.16 -5.82
C ASN A 32 -0.61 9.81 -5.56
N ARG A 33 -0.17 8.76 -6.25
CA ARG A 33 -0.62 7.38 -6.04
C ARG A 33 0.15 6.79 -4.88
N TYR A 34 -0.53 6.40 -3.81
CA TYR A 34 0.10 5.80 -2.65
C TYR A 34 -0.84 4.89 -1.88
N VAL A 35 -0.22 4.04 -1.05
CA VAL A 35 -0.84 3.41 0.10
C VAL A 35 -0.01 3.74 1.34
N GLN A 36 -0.68 4.07 2.43
CA GLN A 36 -0.06 4.36 3.72
C GLN A 36 -0.61 3.41 4.78
N PHE A 37 0.26 2.90 5.64
CA PHE A 37 -0.06 2.10 6.80
C PHE A 37 0.38 2.82 8.07
N GLN A 38 -0.47 2.79 9.09
CA GLN A 38 -0.20 3.35 10.41
C GLN A 38 -0.49 2.29 11.47
N GLN A 39 0.56 1.85 12.14
CA GLN A 39 0.48 0.92 13.26
C GLN A 39 0.22 1.70 14.55
N PHE A 40 -0.82 1.33 15.27
CA PHE A 40 -1.15 1.83 16.59
C PHE A 40 -1.12 0.66 17.60
N ASP A 41 -1.18 1.00 18.89
CA ASP A 41 -1.16 0.02 19.98
C ASP A 41 -2.28 -1.04 19.86
N ILE A 42 -3.45 -0.67 19.30
CA ILE A 42 -4.64 -1.54 19.23
C ILE A 42 -5.18 -1.79 17.81
N LYS A 43 -4.55 -1.21 16.79
CA LYS A 43 -5.02 -1.34 15.40
C LYS A 43 -3.93 -1.08 14.37
N LEU A 44 -4.14 -1.59 13.16
CA LEU A 44 -3.41 -1.22 11.96
C LEU A 44 -4.38 -0.54 11.00
N SER A 45 -4.08 0.70 10.61
CA SER A 45 -4.88 1.44 9.63
C SER A 45 -4.14 1.52 8.31
N ALA A 46 -4.86 1.34 7.20
CA ALA A 46 -4.36 1.52 5.85
C ALA A 46 -5.21 2.58 5.14
N GLU A 47 -4.55 3.46 4.39
CA GLU A 47 -5.17 4.45 3.51
C GLU A 47 -4.62 4.31 2.10
N LEU A 48 -5.49 4.30 1.09
CA LEU A 48 -5.15 4.27 -0.33
C LEU A 48 -5.68 5.56 -0.98
N THR A 49 -4.90 6.18 -1.86
CA THR A 49 -5.28 7.42 -2.53
C THR A 49 -6.70 7.36 -3.10
N GLY A 50 -7.54 8.35 -2.80
CA GLY A 50 -8.83 8.53 -3.46
C GLY A 50 -8.84 9.61 -4.54
N ASN A 51 -9.97 9.72 -5.23
CA ASN A 51 -10.09 10.46 -6.50
C ASN A 51 -9.70 11.94 -6.42
N TYR A 52 -9.83 12.59 -5.27
CA TYR A 52 -9.46 14.00 -5.08
C TYR A 52 -8.00 14.31 -5.44
N TYR A 53 -7.11 13.36 -5.20
CA TYR A 53 -5.66 13.55 -5.39
C TYR A 53 -5.15 13.01 -6.72
N LEU A 54 -6.01 12.36 -7.52
CA LEU A 54 -5.63 11.68 -8.75
C LEU A 54 -5.96 12.53 -9.98
N ALA A 55 -5.06 12.52 -10.96
CA ALA A 55 -5.31 13.15 -12.25
C ALA A 55 -6.42 12.46 -13.05
N GLN A 56 -6.55 11.13 -12.88
CA GLN A 56 -7.62 10.32 -13.44
C GLN A 56 -8.36 9.64 -12.29
N PRO A 57 -9.69 9.73 -12.21
CA PRO A 57 -10.45 9.08 -11.15
C PRO A 57 -10.38 7.55 -11.29
N ILE A 58 -10.42 6.85 -10.16
CA ILE A 58 -10.62 5.41 -10.10
C ILE A 58 -11.96 5.09 -10.78
N SER A 59 -11.95 4.12 -11.70
CA SER A 59 -13.16 3.67 -12.39
C SER A 59 -14.16 3.01 -11.44
N ASP A 60 -15.44 3.02 -11.78
CA ASP A 60 -16.49 2.41 -10.94
C ASP A 60 -16.27 0.92 -10.68
N SER A 61 -15.74 0.19 -11.68
CA SER A 61 -15.41 -1.22 -11.54
C SER A 61 -14.25 -1.45 -10.56
N ALA A 62 -13.21 -0.61 -10.61
CA ALA A 62 -12.10 -0.69 -9.67
C ALA A 62 -12.53 -0.26 -8.25
N ALA A 63 -13.39 0.77 -8.14
CA ALA A 63 -13.99 1.20 -6.88
C ALA A 63 -14.85 0.10 -6.25
N GLN A 64 -15.62 -0.65 -7.06
CA GLN A 64 -16.36 -1.81 -6.56
C GLN A 64 -15.42 -2.91 -6.06
N ARG A 65 -14.36 -3.20 -6.82
CA ARG A 65 -13.37 -4.19 -6.42
C ARG A 65 -12.67 -3.83 -5.10
N LEU A 66 -12.36 -2.56 -4.87
CA LEU A 66 -11.83 -2.08 -3.58
C LEU A 66 -12.80 -2.38 -2.43
N ARG A 67 -14.11 -2.15 -2.63
CA ARG A 67 -15.13 -2.49 -1.61
C ARG A 67 -15.16 -3.99 -1.33
N ASP A 68 -15.12 -4.81 -2.36
CA ASP A 68 -15.11 -6.28 -2.23
C ASP A 68 -13.85 -6.78 -1.51
N LEU A 69 -12.74 -6.05 -1.63
CA LEU A 69 -11.48 -6.27 -0.91
C LEU A 69 -11.45 -5.69 0.51
N GLY A 70 -12.58 -5.17 1.00
CA GLY A 70 -12.76 -4.66 2.36
C GLY A 70 -12.35 -3.20 2.56
N TRP A 71 -12.12 -2.43 1.50
CA TRP A 71 -11.89 -0.99 1.62
C TRP A 71 -13.22 -0.24 1.78
N THR A 72 -13.22 0.73 2.69
CA THR A 72 -14.29 1.71 2.84
C THR A 72 -14.01 2.88 1.91
N ALA A 73 -15.01 3.24 1.09
CA ALA A 73 -14.92 4.38 0.19
C ALA A 73 -14.77 5.71 0.96
N PRO A 74 -14.11 6.72 0.37
CA PRO A 74 -14.09 8.07 0.92
C PRO A 74 -15.51 8.58 1.16
N ALA A 75 -15.76 9.17 2.33
CA ALA A 75 -17.02 9.86 2.58
C ALA A 75 -16.95 11.27 1.96
N LEU A 76 -17.94 11.62 1.13
CA LEU A 76 -18.08 12.96 0.57
C LEU A 76 -18.07 14.00 1.71
N HIS A 77 -17.28 15.07 1.54
CA HIS A 77 -17.17 16.21 2.47
C HIS A 77 -16.44 15.95 3.82
N ARG A 78 -15.56 14.94 3.90
CA ARG A 78 -14.60 14.84 5.01
C ARG A 78 -13.21 15.27 4.56
N GLU A 79 -12.40 15.74 5.52
CA GLU A 79 -11.01 16.18 5.29
C GLU A 79 -10.10 15.12 4.67
N ILE A 80 -10.48 13.84 4.73
CA ILE A 80 -9.68 12.73 4.22
C ILE A 80 -10.47 12.03 3.13
N GLU A 81 -10.07 12.30 1.90
CA GLU A 81 -10.66 11.76 0.67
C GLU A 81 -9.96 10.47 0.20
N ASN A 82 -9.43 9.68 1.13
CA ASN A 82 -8.78 8.39 0.87
C ASN A 82 -9.70 7.20 1.15
N TRP A 83 -9.46 6.11 0.43
CA TRP A 83 -9.99 4.80 0.77
C TRP A 83 -9.35 4.30 2.06
N ARG A 84 -10.11 3.60 2.89
CA ARG A 84 -9.61 3.14 4.19
C ARG A 84 -9.87 1.67 4.46
N ARG A 85 -8.93 1.02 5.12
CA ARG A 85 -9.11 -0.31 5.70
C ARG A 85 -8.46 -0.33 7.07
N THR A 86 -9.13 -0.89 8.07
CA THR A 86 -8.61 -0.95 9.44
C THR A 86 -8.75 -2.35 9.98
N LEU A 87 -7.69 -2.85 10.61
CA LEU A 87 -7.67 -4.10 11.35
C LEU A 87 -7.47 -3.80 12.85
N THR A 88 -8.08 -4.60 13.72
CA THR A 88 -7.99 -4.42 15.19
C THR A 88 -7.38 -5.66 15.82
N TRP A 89 -6.48 -5.48 16.80
CA TRP A 89 -5.83 -6.60 17.48
C TRP A 89 -6.80 -7.30 18.46
N PRO A 90 -6.67 -8.63 18.66
CA PRO A 90 -5.75 -9.54 17.99
C PRO A 90 -6.18 -9.87 16.55
N LEU A 91 -5.20 -10.01 15.65
CA LEU A 91 -5.46 -10.33 14.24
C LEU A 91 -5.55 -11.85 14.02
N PRO A 92 -6.46 -12.30 13.14
CA PRO A 92 -6.40 -13.67 12.63
C PRO A 92 -5.12 -13.89 11.79
N PRO A 93 -4.65 -15.14 11.63
CA PRO A 93 -3.37 -15.45 10.97
C PRO A 93 -3.23 -14.84 9.57
N ASP A 94 -4.31 -14.82 8.80
CA ASP A 94 -4.30 -14.38 7.40
C ASP A 94 -4.55 -12.87 7.22
N ALA A 95 -4.78 -12.12 8.31
CA ALA A 95 -5.19 -10.72 8.21
C ALA A 95 -4.14 -9.82 7.53
N LEU A 96 -2.86 -10.03 7.84
CA LEU A 96 -1.76 -9.24 7.28
C LEU A 96 -1.47 -9.63 5.82
N PRO A 97 -1.37 -10.93 5.46
CA PRO A 97 -1.35 -11.34 4.05
C PRO A 97 -2.52 -10.79 3.23
N ASP A 98 -3.74 -10.83 3.77
CA ASP A 98 -4.93 -10.32 3.07
C ASP A 98 -4.96 -8.80 2.95
N LEU A 99 -4.42 -8.08 3.94
CA LEU A 99 -4.23 -6.64 3.85
C LEU A 99 -3.19 -6.28 2.80
N ALA A 100 -2.05 -6.98 2.79
CA ALA A 100 -0.99 -6.79 1.81
C ALA A 100 -1.48 -7.06 0.38
N ARG A 101 -2.21 -8.15 0.17
CA ARG A 101 -2.84 -8.49 -1.12
C ARG A 101 -3.82 -7.43 -1.59
N SER A 102 -4.70 -6.99 -0.70
CA SER A 102 -5.69 -5.96 -0.99
C SER A 102 -5.06 -4.61 -1.32
N ALA A 103 -3.96 -4.24 -0.66
CA ALA A 103 -3.18 -3.05 -0.99
C ALA A 103 -2.48 -3.17 -2.35
N ALA A 104 -1.87 -4.32 -2.65
CA ALA A 104 -1.24 -4.57 -3.94
C ALA A 104 -2.25 -4.48 -5.11
N LEU A 105 -3.43 -5.07 -4.95
CA LEU A 105 -4.52 -4.94 -5.94
C LEU A 105 -5.01 -3.50 -6.07
N GLY A 106 -5.10 -2.75 -4.96
CA GLY A 106 -5.45 -1.32 -5.01
C GLY A 106 -4.42 -0.50 -5.78
N LEU A 107 -3.13 -0.70 -5.52
CA LEU A 107 -2.04 -0.05 -6.25
C LEU A 107 -2.06 -0.41 -7.74
N HIS A 108 -2.19 -1.70 -8.06
CA HIS A 108 -2.13 -2.18 -9.43
C HIS A 108 -3.38 -1.83 -10.24
N GLU A 109 -4.55 -2.25 -9.75
CA GLU A 109 -5.79 -2.24 -10.54
C GLU A 109 -6.60 -0.96 -10.38
N ALA A 110 -6.55 -0.32 -9.20
CA ALA A 110 -7.27 0.94 -8.98
C ALA A 110 -6.42 2.17 -9.29
N LEU A 111 -5.13 2.14 -8.95
CA LEU A 111 -4.21 3.26 -9.21
C LEU A 111 -3.38 3.09 -10.49
N GLY A 112 -3.53 1.98 -11.21
CA GLY A 112 -2.91 1.78 -12.53
C GLY A 112 -1.37 1.79 -12.46
N ILE A 113 -0.80 1.19 -11.42
CA ILE A 113 0.65 1.00 -11.31
C ILE A 113 0.96 -0.34 -11.98
N ASP A 114 1.74 -0.34 -13.05
CA ASP A 114 1.93 -1.54 -13.86
C ASP A 114 2.81 -2.55 -13.12
N THR A 115 3.90 -2.08 -12.52
CA THR A 115 4.88 -2.93 -11.83
C THR A 115 5.22 -2.43 -10.43
N PRO A 116 5.57 -3.32 -9.48
CA PRO A 116 6.07 -2.90 -8.17
C PRO A 116 7.35 -2.06 -8.25
N GLY A 117 8.13 -2.17 -9.33
CA GLY A 117 9.38 -1.42 -9.54
C GLY A 117 9.18 0.09 -9.69
N GLU A 118 7.94 0.56 -9.90
CA GLU A 118 7.59 1.98 -9.90
C GLU A 118 7.38 2.55 -8.49
N LEU A 119 7.38 1.69 -7.46
CA LEU A 119 7.05 2.07 -6.09
C LEU A 119 8.31 2.55 -5.35
N SER A 120 8.10 3.42 -4.37
CA SER A 120 9.11 3.78 -3.38
C SER A 120 8.51 3.64 -1.99
N ALA A 121 9.16 2.85 -1.14
CA ALA A 121 8.74 2.64 0.24
C ALA A 121 9.57 3.51 1.20
N LYS A 122 8.89 4.20 2.11
CA LYS A 122 9.50 4.95 3.22
C LYS A 122 8.76 4.63 4.51
N GLY A 123 9.50 4.48 5.60
CA GLY A 123 8.90 4.18 6.89
C GLY A 123 9.61 4.88 8.02
N TRP A 124 8.86 5.29 9.03
CA TRP A 124 9.39 5.93 10.23
C TRP A 124 8.53 5.63 11.45
N THR A 125 9.10 5.77 12.64
CA THR A 125 8.34 5.84 13.90
C THR A 125 8.05 7.29 14.29
N ASP A 126 7.19 7.53 15.29
CA ASP A 126 6.90 8.88 15.82
C ASP A 126 8.15 9.73 16.13
N HIS A 127 9.26 9.09 16.52
CA HIS A 127 10.54 9.78 16.74
C HIS A 127 11.33 10.06 15.44
N ARG A 128 10.68 9.94 14.28
CA ARG A 128 11.25 10.06 12.93
C ARG A 128 12.44 9.14 12.68
N ARG A 129 12.55 8.04 13.42
CA ARG A 129 13.59 7.04 13.16
C ARG A 129 13.19 6.23 11.93
N PRO A 130 14.04 6.15 10.90
CA PRO A 130 13.75 5.34 9.72
C PRO A 130 13.52 3.87 10.10
N LEU A 131 12.55 3.23 9.46
CA LEU A 131 12.35 1.79 9.55
C LEU A 131 13.32 1.07 8.60
N SER A 132 13.75 -0.13 9.00
CA SER A 132 14.40 -1.04 8.06
C SER A 132 13.34 -1.69 7.20
N LEU A 133 13.37 -1.44 5.88
CA LEU A 133 12.37 -1.93 4.93
C LEU A 133 12.85 -3.13 4.09
N GLY A 134 14.10 -3.58 4.30
CA GLY A 134 14.67 -4.84 3.80
C GLY A 134 14.11 -5.34 2.45
N ALA A 135 13.38 -6.45 2.52
CA ALA A 135 12.78 -7.13 1.36
C ALA A 135 11.84 -6.23 0.55
N LEU A 136 11.05 -5.37 1.21
CA LEU A 136 10.12 -4.47 0.53
C LEU A 136 10.88 -3.50 -0.39
N SER A 137 11.99 -2.92 0.08
CA SER A 137 12.82 -2.03 -0.74
C SER A 137 13.43 -2.72 -1.97
N THR A 138 13.76 -4.01 -1.87
CA THR A 138 14.32 -4.77 -3.02
C THR A 138 13.29 -5.02 -4.13
N VAL A 139 12.01 -5.12 -3.77
CA VAL A 139 10.92 -5.34 -4.74
C VAL A 139 10.42 -4.03 -5.32
N THR A 140 10.41 -2.95 -4.52
CA THR A 140 9.94 -1.63 -4.99
C THR A 140 10.98 -0.89 -5.83
N HIS A 141 12.27 -1.15 -5.61
CA HIS A 141 13.36 -0.51 -6.34
C HIS A 141 14.10 -1.51 -7.25
N ARG A 142 13.44 -1.95 -8.33
CA ARG A 142 14.17 -2.53 -9.46
C ARG A 142 14.48 -1.40 -10.43
N ASP A 143 15.73 -0.98 -10.44
CA ASP A 143 16.25 0.05 -11.35
C ASP A 143 15.89 -0.34 -12.82
N PRO A 144 15.18 0.50 -13.60
CA PRO A 144 14.87 0.20 -15.00
C PRO A 144 16.10 0.21 -15.93
N ALA A 145 17.30 0.46 -15.40
CA ALA A 145 18.52 0.52 -16.19
C ALA A 145 19.16 -0.86 -16.48
N ARG A 146 18.47 -1.74 -17.23
CA ARG A 146 19.13 -2.80 -18.04
C ARG A 146 18.28 -3.17 -19.26
N HIS A 147 18.25 -2.32 -20.27
CA HIS A 147 18.18 -2.75 -21.68
C HIS A 147 18.46 -1.57 -22.60
N THR A 148 19.72 -1.42 -23.04
CA THR A 148 20.16 -1.26 -24.44
C THR A 148 21.58 -0.72 -24.50
N LEU A 149 22.53 -1.58 -24.88
CA LEU A 149 23.63 -1.23 -25.77
C LEU A 149 23.86 -2.44 -26.69
N ASN A 150 23.40 -2.30 -27.93
CA ASN A 150 23.93 -2.95 -29.13
C ASN A 150 23.88 -1.89 -30.23
#